data_AF-A0A669E5B5-F1
#
_entry.id   AF-A0A669E5B5-F1
#
_cell.length_a   1.000
_cell.length_b   1.000
_cell.length_c   1.000
_cell.angle_alpha   90.00
_cell.angle_beta   90.00
_cell.angle_gamma   90.00
#
_symmetry.space_group_name_H-M   'P 1'
#
loop_
_entity.id
_entity.type
_entity.pdbx_description
1 polymer ?
#
loop_
_entity_poly.entity_id
_entity_poly.type
_entity_poly.pdbx_seq_one_letter_code
_entity_poly.pdbx_strand_id
1 'polypeptide(L)'
;MSKRVRSREVCADCSAPEPRWASVNRGVLICDECCSIHRGLGRHSSQVRHLTHSPWPHSQLQMVQTLYGNGANSIWEHSLLDPSSSVSGKRKANPQDRVHPNKTEFIKAKYQMLAYVHRMPCREDDSVTAKDLSKQLHSSVRTGNLETCLRLLSLGAQANFFHPEKGNTPLHIAAKAGQILQAELLAVYGADPGALDSSGKTPIDYARQAGHQELAERLVEIQYELTDRLTFYLCGRRPGKCSKSLSNHQFEELAMDVYDEVDRRETDAVWLATQNHSTLVTDTTVVPFLPVNPEYSSTRNQGRQKLARFSAHEFATLVIDILTDAKRRQWGNSCESPKDNVELILQGLDGHHNSEGQDNDQPDYDSVASDEDPVQEVNVSWKSSDLSDGPITVQEFMEVKSALTASEAKIQQLLKGCSLEGQSTVLENDYDTTPNHSELEESGPLAASEAAHQGEEGEEDATLPCTEDVICKTEQITKNIQELLRAAQETKHESFLPCSEKICMAVTEMAALFPKRPSSETVRGSLCLLTSSASRLHGECQKATEHNLSPSDIQLVTQQVIQCAYDIAKAAKQLVTVTTKENNN
;
A
#
# COMPACT_ATOMS: atom_id res chain seq x y z
N MET A 1 0.90 -0.23 -51.26
CA MET A 1 1.96 0.79 -51.12
C MET A 1 2.58 0.66 -49.73
N SER A 2 3.90 0.75 -49.69
CA SER A 2 4.85 0.38 -48.63
C SER A 2 4.36 0.49 -47.18
N LYS A 3 4.43 -0.64 -46.44
CA LYS A 3 4.43 -0.67 -44.98
C LYS A 3 5.61 0.20 -44.51
N ARG A 4 5.32 1.41 -44.01
CA ARG A 4 6.31 2.21 -43.28
C ARG A 4 6.91 1.31 -42.20
N VAL A 5 8.22 1.15 -42.27
CA VAL A 5 9.06 0.49 -41.26
C VAL A 5 8.58 0.99 -39.89
N ARG A 6 7.95 0.11 -39.08
CA ARG A 6 7.73 0.41 -37.67
C ARG A 6 9.11 0.76 -37.13
N SER A 7 9.34 2.00 -36.69
CA SER A 7 10.55 2.27 -35.92
C SER A 7 10.54 1.23 -34.80
N ARG A 8 11.66 0.51 -34.63
CA ARG A 8 11.78 -0.34 -33.46
C ARG A 8 11.63 0.57 -32.26
N GLU A 9 10.54 0.43 -31.53
CA GLU A 9 10.32 1.18 -30.30
C GLU A 9 11.48 0.83 -29.37
N VAL A 10 12.17 1.87 -28.90
CA VAL A 10 13.32 1.76 -27.99
C VAL A 10 12.94 2.32 -26.63
N CYS A 11 13.70 2.01 -25.59
CA CYS A 11 13.56 2.65 -24.30
C CYS A 11 13.78 4.16 -24.47
N ALA A 12 12.85 4.96 -23.98
CA ALA A 12 12.89 6.40 -24.05
C ALA A 12 14.09 7.01 -23.30
N ASP A 13 14.66 6.31 -22.32
CA ASP A 13 15.70 6.87 -21.44
C ASP A 13 17.11 6.41 -21.78
N CYS A 14 17.28 5.15 -22.20
CA CYS A 14 18.60 4.61 -22.54
C CYS A 14 18.72 4.07 -23.96
N SER A 15 17.66 4.15 -24.77
CA SER A 15 17.63 3.64 -26.15
C SER A 15 17.81 2.11 -26.29
N ALA A 16 17.66 1.35 -25.20
CA ALA A 16 17.65 -0.11 -25.25
C ALA A 16 16.50 -0.62 -26.13
N PRO A 17 16.67 -1.70 -26.91
CA PRO A 17 15.59 -2.24 -27.73
C PRO A 17 14.48 -2.85 -26.87
N GLU A 18 13.29 -3.00 -27.45
CA GLU A 18 12.17 -3.79 -26.90
C GLU A 18 11.75 -3.39 -25.46
N PRO A 19 11.32 -2.12 -25.25
CA PRO A 19 10.79 -1.70 -23.96
C PRO A 19 9.54 -2.52 -23.60
N ARG A 20 9.43 -2.93 -22.34
CA ARG A 20 8.34 -3.77 -21.81
C ARG A 20 7.39 -3.03 -20.87
N TRP A 21 7.74 -1.80 -20.53
CA TRP A 21 7.00 -0.95 -19.61
C TRP A 21 6.64 0.38 -20.26
N ALA A 22 5.62 1.03 -19.73
CA ALA A 22 5.24 2.38 -20.08
C ALA A 22 5.24 3.28 -18.85
N SER A 23 5.66 4.53 -19.03
CA SER A 23 5.30 5.62 -18.12
C SER A 23 4.11 6.36 -18.72
N VAL A 24 2.92 6.11 -18.17
CA VAL A 24 1.64 6.49 -18.75
C VAL A 24 1.50 8.01 -18.85
N ASN A 25 1.73 8.72 -17.74
CA ASN A 25 1.64 10.18 -17.68
C ASN A 25 2.76 10.89 -18.48
N ARG A 26 3.87 10.21 -18.77
CA ARG A 26 4.95 10.78 -19.61
C ARG A 26 4.78 10.45 -21.09
N GLY A 27 3.89 9.52 -21.45
CA GLY A 27 3.67 9.10 -22.82
C GLY A 27 4.90 8.43 -23.45
N VAL A 28 5.64 7.63 -22.67
CA VAL A 28 6.88 6.98 -23.13
C VAL A 28 6.96 5.50 -22.77
N LEU A 29 7.71 4.75 -23.57
CA LEU A 29 8.03 3.34 -23.34
C LEU A 29 9.45 3.19 -22.76
N ILE A 30 9.62 2.32 -21.78
CA ILE A 30 10.88 2.14 -21.03
C ILE A 30 11.22 0.65 -20.84
N CYS A 31 12.52 0.33 -20.77
CA CYS A 31 13.00 -1.02 -20.47
C CYS A 31 12.92 -1.32 -18.96
N ASP A 32 13.18 -2.57 -18.58
CA ASP A 32 13.12 -3.01 -17.17
C ASP A 32 14.06 -2.20 -16.27
N GLU A 33 15.34 -2.06 -16.65
CA GLU A 33 16.32 -1.30 -15.86
C GLU A 33 15.93 0.16 -15.63
N CYS A 34 15.32 0.80 -16.63
CA CYS A 34 14.83 2.18 -16.46
C CYS A 34 13.53 2.19 -15.63
N CYS A 35 12.65 1.21 -15.81
CA CYS A 35 11.43 1.06 -15.03
C CYS A 35 11.71 0.90 -13.53
N SER A 36 12.77 0.16 -13.17
CA SER A 36 13.18 -0.03 -11.78
C SER A 36 13.46 1.31 -11.08
N ILE A 37 14.06 2.26 -11.81
CA ILE A 37 14.31 3.63 -11.34
C ILE A 37 13.00 4.44 -11.31
N HIS A 38 12.15 4.34 -12.35
CA HIS A 38 10.86 5.04 -12.40
C HIS A 38 9.94 4.67 -11.24
N ARG A 39 9.92 3.41 -10.81
CA ARG A 39 9.19 2.95 -9.63
C ARG A 39 9.62 3.70 -8.37
N GLY A 40 10.93 3.94 -8.23
CA GLY A 40 11.50 4.70 -7.11
C GLY A 40 11.20 6.20 -7.13
N LEU A 41 10.72 6.77 -8.25
CA LEU A 41 10.30 8.17 -8.32
C LEU A 41 8.89 8.40 -7.77
N GLY A 42 8.06 7.35 -7.75
CA GLY A 42 6.65 7.44 -7.35
C GLY A 42 5.71 7.95 -8.44
N ARG A 43 4.41 7.68 -8.26
CA ARG A 43 3.35 7.94 -9.26
C ARG A 43 3.16 9.41 -9.63
N HIS A 44 3.45 10.32 -8.69
CA HIS A 44 3.42 11.76 -8.94
C HIS A 44 4.43 12.18 -10.03
N SER A 45 5.53 11.44 -10.18
CA SER A 45 6.51 11.67 -11.23
C SER A 45 6.32 10.73 -12.44
N SER A 46 6.10 9.42 -12.19
CA SER A 46 5.91 8.42 -13.23
C SER A 46 4.93 7.33 -12.82
N GLN A 47 3.84 7.21 -13.56
CA GLN A 47 2.85 6.14 -13.44
C GLN A 47 3.29 4.96 -14.32
N VAL A 48 3.87 3.93 -13.72
CA VAL A 48 4.42 2.78 -14.47
C VAL A 48 3.38 1.69 -14.70
N ARG A 49 3.41 1.05 -15.87
CA ARG A 49 2.53 -0.10 -16.19
C ARG A 49 3.23 -1.04 -17.15
N HIS A 50 3.12 -2.35 -16.95
CA HIS A 50 3.73 -3.33 -17.84
C HIS A 50 2.89 -3.51 -19.11
N LEU A 51 3.51 -3.60 -20.29
CA LEU A 51 2.79 -3.65 -21.57
C LEU A 51 1.97 -4.93 -21.79
N THR A 52 2.47 -6.09 -21.34
CA THR A 52 1.78 -7.39 -21.52
C THR A 52 1.24 -8.03 -20.24
N HIS A 53 1.86 -7.82 -19.07
CA HIS A 53 1.48 -8.46 -17.80
C HIS A 53 0.54 -7.62 -16.92
N SER A 54 0.18 -6.42 -17.35
CA SER A 54 -0.89 -5.63 -16.72
C SER A 54 -2.10 -5.59 -17.65
N PRO A 55 -3.34 -5.63 -17.13
CA PRO A 55 -4.52 -5.37 -17.96
C PRO A 55 -4.46 -3.93 -18.49
N TRP A 56 -4.96 -3.65 -19.69
CA TRP A 56 -5.03 -2.29 -20.25
C TRP A 56 -6.41 -2.00 -20.83
N PRO A 57 -6.98 -0.81 -20.56
CA PRO A 57 -7.99 -0.24 -21.45
C PRO A 57 -7.36 0.00 -22.84
N HIS A 58 -8.06 -0.40 -23.91
CA HIS A 58 -7.54 -0.29 -25.27
C HIS A 58 -7.16 1.15 -25.64
N SER A 59 -8.04 2.10 -25.34
CA SER A 59 -7.86 3.54 -25.56
C SER A 59 -6.67 4.11 -24.80
N GLN A 60 -6.41 3.67 -23.56
CA GLN A 60 -5.28 4.16 -22.76
C GLN A 60 -3.95 3.69 -23.34
N LEU A 61 -3.83 2.41 -23.72
CA LEU A 61 -2.62 1.90 -24.37
C LEU A 61 -2.38 2.60 -25.72
N GLN A 62 -3.45 2.78 -26.51
CA GLN A 62 -3.39 3.50 -27.77
C GLN A 62 -2.95 4.96 -27.57
N MET A 63 -3.41 5.63 -26.52
CA MET A 63 -3.00 6.99 -26.17
C MET A 63 -1.50 7.06 -25.91
N VAL A 64 -0.95 6.16 -25.09
CA VAL A 64 0.50 6.10 -24.79
C VAL A 64 1.32 5.80 -26.05
N GLN A 65 0.91 4.81 -26.84
CA GLN A 65 1.59 4.45 -28.10
C GLN A 65 1.56 5.59 -29.12
N THR A 66 0.44 6.32 -29.20
CA THR A 66 0.30 7.48 -30.09
C THR A 66 1.19 8.63 -29.65
N LEU A 67 1.24 8.93 -28.34
CA LEU A 67 2.16 9.93 -27.79
C LEU A 67 3.62 9.56 -28.10
N TYR A 68 4.00 8.32 -27.78
CA TYR A 68 5.37 7.88 -27.96
C TYR A 68 5.79 7.87 -29.44
N GLY A 69 4.93 7.33 -30.31
CA GLY A 69 5.15 7.28 -31.76
C GLY A 69 5.19 8.66 -32.44
N ASN A 70 4.54 9.67 -31.84
CA ASN A 70 4.58 11.06 -32.31
C ASN A 70 5.68 11.90 -31.63
N GLY A 71 6.60 11.29 -30.87
CA GLY A 71 7.76 11.99 -30.35
C GLY A 71 7.54 12.74 -29.05
N ALA A 72 6.61 12.29 -28.19
CA ALA A 72 6.42 12.83 -26.83
C ALA A 72 7.73 12.94 -26.03
N ASN A 73 8.70 12.03 -26.29
CA ASN A 73 10.01 12.07 -25.65
C ASN A 73 10.79 13.38 -25.91
N SER A 74 10.51 14.08 -27.01
CA SER A 74 11.13 15.37 -27.34
C SER A 74 10.77 16.49 -26.36
N ILE A 75 9.63 16.38 -25.66
CA ILE A 75 9.24 17.32 -24.60
C ILE A 75 10.23 17.22 -23.44
N TRP A 76 10.57 15.98 -23.06
CA TRP A 76 11.41 15.66 -21.92
C TRP A 76 12.92 15.70 -22.24
N GLU A 77 13.31 15.77 -23.51
CA GLU A 77 14.71 15.78 -23.98
C GLU A 77 15.01 16.99 -24.88
N HIS A 78 14.20 18.04 -24.84
CA HIS A 78 14.30 19.18 -25.76
C HIS A 78 15.73 19.74 -25.87
N SER A 79 16.39 20.05 -24.75
CA SER A 79 17.75 20.62 -24.75
C SER A 79 18.86 19.62 -25.11
N LEU A 80 18.56 18.32 -25.14
CA LEU A 80 19.48 17.31 -25.66
C LEU A 80 19.39 17.20 -27.18
N LEU A 81 18.24 17.56 -27.75
CA LEU A 81 17.99 17.53 -29.20
C LEU A 81 18.35 18.85 -29.88
N ASP A 82 18.36 19.96 -29.13
CA ASP A 82 18.68 21.29 -29.65
C ASP A 82 20.21 21.44 -29.89
N PRO A 83 20.64 21.60 -31.15
CA PRO A 83 22.06 21.74 -31.49
C PRO A 83 22.72 22.98 -30.87
N SER A 84 21.94 23.99 -30.49
CA SER A 84 22.44 25.23 -29.88
C SER A 84 22.74 25.08 -28.39
N SER A 85 22.16 24.08 -27.72
CA SER A 85 22.32 23.82 -26.28
C SER A 85 23.26 22.66 -25.96
N SER A 86 24.14 22.28 -26.89
CA SER A 86 25.13 21.21 -26.70
C SER A 86 26.20 21.60 -25.67
N VAL A 87 25.83 21.56 -24.40
CA VAL A 87 26.74 21.76 -23.27
C VAL A 87 27.50 20.46 -23.00
N SER A 88 28.83 20.54 -22.94
CA SER A 88 29.71 19.44 -22.53
C SER A 88 29.22 18.84 -21.20
N GLY A 89 28.89 17.55 -21.18
CA GLY A 89 28.52 16.79 -19.97
C GLY A 89 27.05 16.34 -19.90
N LYS A 90 26.15 16.88 -20.74
CA LYS A 90 24.76 16.40 -20.82
C LYS A 90 24.64 15.31 -21.89
N ARG A 91 24.78 14.04 -21.49
CA ARG A 91 24.56 12.90 -22.39
C ARG A 91 23.39 12.05 -21.93
N LYS A 92 22.61 11.57 -22.89
CA LYS A 92 21.61 10.52 -22.67
C LYS A 92 22.33 9.23 -22.24
N ALA A 93 21.70 8.47 -21.36
CA ALA A 93 22.22 7.16 -20.97
C ALA A 93 22.21 6.19 -22.16
N ASN A 94 23.14 5.24 -22.18
CA ASN A 94 23.22 4.19 -23.19
C ASN A 94 22.67 2.87 -22.63
N PRO A 95 22.32 1.90 -23.50
CA PRO A 95 21.78 0.62 -23.04
C PRO A 95 22.75 -0.14 -22.12
N GLN A 96 24.07 0.01 -22.33
CA GLN A 96 25.13 -0.66 -21.58
C GLN A 96 25.59 0.10 -20.32
N ASP A 97 25.13 1.35 -20.13
CA ASP A 97 25.48 2.11 -18.92
C ASP A 97 24.88 1.41 -17.69
N ARG A 98 25.59 1.46 -16.55
CA ARG A 98 25.12 0.85 -15.30
C ARG A 98 23.82 1.54 -14.83
N VAL A 99 22.93 0.75 -14.21
CA VAL A 99 21.68 1.27 -13.60
C VAL A 99 22.01 2.36 -12.58
N HIS A 100 22.97 2.10 -11.70
CA HIS A 100 23.54 3.07 -10.78
C HIS A 100 25.02 3.34 -11.07
N PRO A 101 25.46 4.62 -11.04
CA PRO A 101 24.64 5.83 -10.91
C PRO A 101 24.06 6.32 -12.26
N ASN A 102 24.58 5.86 -13.40
CA ASN A 102 24.40 6.54 -14.70
C ASN A 102 22.95 6.67 -15.17
N LYS A 103 22.20 5.56 -15.28
CA LYS A 103 20.78 5.62 -15.70
C LYS A 103 19.94 6.35 -14.66
N THR A 104 20.24 6.17 -13.38
CA THR A 104 19.52 6.79 -12.27
C THR A 104 19.63 8.31 -12.27
N GLU A 105 20.84 8.84 -12.40
CA GLU A 105 21.08 10.29 -12.46
C GLU A 105 20.40 10.89 -13.70
N PHE A 106 20.50 10.24 -14.85
CA PHE A 106 19.84 10.70 -16.07
C PHE A 106 18.31 10.75 -15.92
N ILE A 107 17.70 9.68 -15.42
CA ILE A 107 16.24 9.58 -15.26
C ILE A 107 15.72 10.59 -14.23
N LYS A 108 16.41 10.75 -13.09
CA LYS A 108 16.09 11.80 -12.10
C LYS A 108 16.23 13.19 -12.71
N ALA A 109 17.33 13.46 -13.43
CA ALA A 109 17.50 14.73 -14.11
C ALA A 109 16.38 15.01 -15.12
N LYS A 110 15.96 13.98 -15.88
CA LYS A 110 14.95 14.08 -16.93
C LYS A 110 13.55 14.36 -16.39
N TYR A 111 13.06 13.57 -15.42
CA TYR A 111 11.64 13.63 -15.01
C TYR A 111 11.40 14.27 -13.65
N GLN A 112 12.36 14.19 -12.73
CA GLN A 112 12.24 14.77 -11.39
C GLN A 112 12.76 16.21 -11.37
N MET A 113 13.91 16.46 -11.98
CA MET A 113 14.50 17.81 -12.07
C MET A 113 14.07 18.57 -13.32
N LEU A 114 13.42 17.90 -14.29
CA LEU A 114 13.03 18.46 -15.59
C LEU A 114 14.18 19.20 -16.30
N ALA A 115 15.41 18.70 -16.15
CA ALA A 115 16.64 19.41 -16.55
C ALA A 115 16.78 19.63 -18.07
N TYR A 116 15.99 18.91 -18.88
CA TYR A 116 16.09 18.94 -20.34
C TYR A 116 14.85 19.49 -21.06
N VAL A 117 13.83 19.92 -20.33
CA VAL A 117 12.64 20.53 -20.96
C VAL A 117 12.96 21.91 -21.52
N HIS A 118 12.18 22.38 -22.49
CA HIS A 118 12.37 23.72 -23.08
C HIS A 118 12.11 24.84 -22.07
N ARG A 119 11.06 24.68 -21.25
CA ARG A 119 10.64 25.65 -20.24
C ARG A 119 10.13 24.88 -19.01
N MET A 120 10.53 25.32 -17.83
CA MET A 120 10.05 24.76 -16.57
C MET A 120 8.55 25.03 -16.41
N PRO A 121 7.81 24.13 -15.72
CA PRO A 121 6.43 24.41 -15.34
C PRO A 121 6.32 25.74 -14.60
N CYS A 122 5.19 26.44 -14.76
CA CYS A 122 4.93 27.63 -13.95
C CYS A 122 4.92 27.27 -12.46
N ARG A 123 5.43 28.16 -11.62
CA ARG A 123 5.31 28.02 -10.16
C ARG A 123 3.83 28.10 -9.78
N GLU A 124 3.42 27.41 -8.72
CA GLU A 124 2.02 27.40 -8.27
C GLU A 124 1.47 28.80 -7.99
N ASP A 125 2.33 29.72 -7.53
CA ASP A 125 1.99 31.12 -7.27
C ASP A 125 1.76 31.95 -8.55
N ASP A 126 2.25 31.49 -9.72
CA ASP A 126 2.06 32.16 -11.01
C ASP A 126 0.69 31.80 -11.62
N SER A 127 -0.34 32.22 -10.90
CA SER A 127 -1.73 31.93 -11.24
C SER A 127 -2.16 32.49 -12.60
N VAL A 128 -1.49 33.52 -13.13
CA VAL A 128 -1.81 34.12 -14.43
C VAL A 128 -1.35 33.19 -15.54
N THR A 129 -0.07 32.80 -15.54
CA THR A 129 0.48 31.89 -16.54
C THR A 129 -0.23 30.54 -16.53
N ALA A 130 -0.52 29.99 -15.34
CA ALA A 130 -1.25 28.73 -15.20
C ALA A 130 -2.67 28.80 -15.81
N LYS A 131 -3.39 29.91 -15.59
CA LYS A 131 -4.72 30.13 -16.19
C LYS A 131 -4.65 30.23 -17.71
N ASP A 132 -3.66 30.93 -18.26
CA ASP A 132 -3.53 31.09 -19.71
C ASP A 132 -3.17 29.79 -20.41
N LEU A 133 -2.25 28.99 -19.84
CA LEU A 133 -1.95 27.64 -20.31
C LEU A 133 -3.19 26.73 -20.23
N SER A 134 -3.98 26.85 -19.16
CA SER A 134 -5.20 26.05 -18.99
C SER A 134 -6.31 26.43 -19.98
N LYS A 135 -6.45 27.71 -20.34
CA LYS A 135 -7.33 28.16 -21.43
C LYS A 135 -6.88 27.61 -22.79
N GLN A 136 -5.57 27.57 -23.04
CA GLN A 136 -5.00 26.96 -24.24
C GLN A 136 -5.29 25.46 -24.30
N LEU A 137 -5.13 24.76 -23.17
CA LEU A 137 -5.45 23.33 -23.06
C LEU A 137 -6.93 23.09 -23.35
N HIS A 138 -7.82 23.86 -22.72
CA HIS A 138 -9.28 23.81 -22.94
C HIS A 138 -9.68 23.91 -24.41
N SER A 139 -8.99 24.76 -25.18
CA SER A 139 -9.25 24.90 -26.62
C SER A 139 -8.61 23.78 -27.46
N SER A 140 -7.44 23.29 -27.06
CA SER A 140 -6.61 22.35 -27.84
C SER A 140 -7.18 20.92 -27.86
N VAL A 141 -7.81 20.50 -26.76
CA VAL A 141 -8.37 19.14 -26.58
C VAL A 141 -9.55 18.82 -27.51
N ARG A 142 -10.07 19.82 -28.23
CA ARG A 142 -11.06 19.62 -29.31
C ARG A 142 -10.46 18.89 -30.52
N THR A 143 -9.13 18.88 -30.66
CA THR A 143 -8.41 18.23 -31.77
C THR A 143 -7.62 17.02 -31.27
N GLY A 144 -7.24 16.10 -32.18
CA GLY A 144 -6.50 14.89 -31.84
C GLY A 144 -5.00 15.07 -31.57
N ASN A 145 -4.49 16.30 -31.45
CA ASN A 145 -3.06 16.54 -31.22
C ASN A 145 -2.70 16.36 -29.73
N LEU A 146 -2.35 15.12 -29.36
CA LEU A 146 -1.98 14.76 -28.00
C LEU A 146 -0.68 15.43 -27.54
N GLU A 147 0.30 15.60 -28.42
CA GLU A 147 1.60 16.20 -28.09
C GLU A 147 1.44 17.64 -27.58
N THR A 148 0.56 18.42 -28.25
CA THR A 148 0.25 19.79 -27.82
C THR A 148 -0.35 19.82 -26.42
N CYS A 149 -1.30 18.92 -26.15
CA CYS A 149 -1.96 18.84 -24.84
C CYS A 149 -0.98 18.36 -23.75
N LEU A 150 -0.15 17.36 -24.05
CA LEU A 150 0.91 16.89 -23.13
C LEU A 150 1.92 18.00 -22.82
N ARG A 151 2.32 18.79 -23.82
CA ARG A 151 3.23 19.92 -23.62
C ARG A 151 2.59 20.98 -22.72
N LEU A 152 1.33 21.34 -22.92
CA LEU A 152 0.62 22.30 -22.07
C LEU A 152 0.52 21.80 -20.62
N LEU A 153 0.16 20.52 -20.44
CA LEU A 153 0.13 19.87 -19.12
C LEU A 153 1.52 19.89 -18.46
N SER A 154 2.59 19.60 -19.22
CA SER A 154 3.97 19.65 -18.72
C SER A 154 4.43 21.05 -18.32
N LEU A 155 3.78 22.11 -18.81
CA LEU A 155 4.06 23.50 -18.45
C LEU A 155 3.22 24.01 -17.27
N GLY A 156 2.29 23.20 -16.75
CA GLY A 156 1.44 23.54 -15.61
C GLY A 156 -0.02 23.87 -15.97
N ALA A 157 -0.49 23.56 -17.18
CA ALA A 157 -1.92 23.60 -17.47
C ALA A 157 -2.69 22.60 -16.57
N GLN A 158 -3.85 23.00 -16.06
CA GLN A 158 -4.66 22.17 -15.17
C GLN A 158 -5.70 21.38 -15.97
N ALA A 159 -5.69 20.05 -15.86
CA ALA A 159 -6.63 19.18 -16.57
C ALA A 159 -8.10 19.38 -16.11
N ASN A 160 -8.30 19.74 -14.84
CA ASN A 160 -9.60 20.08 -14.24
C ASN A 160 -9.96 21.58 -14.30
N PHE A 161 -9.24 22.38 -15.09
CA PHE A 161 -9.51 23.82 -15.18
C PHE A 161 -10.97 24.10 -15.53
N PHE A 162 -11.66 24.87 -14.69
CA PHE A 162 -13.01 25.34 -14.98
C PHE A 162 -12.96 26.68 -15.70
N HIS A 163 -13.36 26.72 -16.97
CA HIS A 163 -13.27 27.94 -17.76
C HIS A 163 -14.35 28.94 -17.34
N PRO A 164 -14.01 30.14 -16.81
CA PRO A 164 -15.00 31.05 -16.21
C PRO A 164 -16.03 31.57 -17.23
N GLU A 165 -15.61 31.87 -18.46
CA GLU A 165 -16.52 32.40 -19.49
C GLU A 165 -17.30 31.31 -20.27
N LYS A 166 -16.77 30.08 -20.34
CA LYS A 166 -17.40 28.97 -21.09
C LYS A 166 -18.18 28.04 -20.18
N GLY A 167 -17.94 28.10 -18.88
CA GLY A 167 -18.65 27.35 -17.86
C GLY A 167 -18.39 25.84 -17.89
N ASN A 168 -17.25 25.37 -18.41
CA ASN A 168 -16.97 23.94 -18.55
C ASN A 168 -15.47 23.64 -18.48
N THR A 169 -15.13 22.36 -18.32
CA THR A 169 -13.74 21.86 -18.21
C THR A 169 -13.21 21.32 -19.55
N PRO A 170 -11.88 21.17 -19.73
CA PRO A 170 -11.30 20.53 -20.91
C PRO A 170 -11.93 19.16 -21.23
N LEU A 171 -12.27 18.37 -20.20
CA LEU A 171 -12.85 17.04 -20.40
C LEU A 171 -14.24 17.09 -21.04
N HIS A 172 -15.05 18.13 -20.73
CA HIS A 172 -16.33 18.36 -21.42
C HIS A 172 -16.13 18.59 -22.92
N ILE A 173 -15.11 19.37 -23.29
CA ILE A 173 -14.81 19.68 -24.69
C ILE A 173 -14.33 18.44 -25.43
N ALA A 174 -13.42 17.67 -24.83
CA ALA A 174 -12.94 16.40 -25.40
C ALA A 174 -14.10 15.40 -25.58
N ALA A 175 -14.98 15.28 -24.57
CA ALA A 175 -16.13 14.39 -24.60
C ALA A 175 -17.14 14.77 -25.70
N LYS A 176 -17.49 16.06 -25.80
CA LYS A 176 -18.39 16.58 -26.83
C LYS A 176 -17.82 16.41 -28.25
N ALA A 177 -16.50 16.45 -28.40
CA ALA A 177 -15.81 16.31 -29.68
C ALA A 177 -15.42 14.85 -30.02
N GLY A 178 -15.75 13.88 -29.17
CA GLY A 178 -15.42 12.46 -29.38
C GLY A 178 -13.93 12.14 -29.31
N GLN A 179 -13.13 12.99 -28.66
CA GLN A 179 -11.67 12.85 -28.59
C GLN A 179 -11.27 11.88 -27.48
N ILE A 180 -11.46 10.58 -27.70
CA ILE A 180 -11.22 9.54 -26.68
C ILE A 180 -9.78 9.54 -26.13
N LEU A 181 -8.78 9.70 -27.00
CA LEU A 181 -7.38 9.74 -26.54
C LEU A 181 -7.05 11.00 -25.74
N GLN A 182 -7.73 12.13 -26.03
CA GLN A 182 -7.59 13.35 -25.23
C GLN A 182 -8.23 13.17 -23.86
N ALA A 183 -9.40 12.51 -23.81
CA ALA A 183 -10.06 12.19 -22.55
C ALA A 183 -9.19 11.29 -21.66
N GLU A 184 -8.52 10.27 -22.23
CA GLU A 184 -7.54 9.44 -21.52
C GLU A 184 -6.38 10.27 -20.96
N LEU A 185 -5.77 11.13 -21.77
CA LEU A 185 -4.66 11.97 -21.34
C LEU A 185 -5.08 12.91 -20.21
N LEU A 186 -6.24 13.56 -20.34
CA LEU A 186 -6.78 14.44 -19.31
C LEU A 186 -7.05 13.67 -18.00
N ALA A 187 -7.64 12.47 -18.09
CA ALA A 187 -7.92 11.62 -16.93
C ALA A 187 -6.64 11.18 -16.21
N VAL A 188 -5.58 10.82 -16.95
CA VAL A 188 -4.26 10.49 -16.39
C VAL A 188 -3.66 11.67 -15.59
N TYR A 189 -4.00 12.90 -15.98
CA TYR A 189 -3.64 14.14 -15.29
C TYR A 189 -4.71 14.62 -14.29
N GLY A 190 -5.64 13.74 -13.91
CA GLY A 190 -6.60 13.95 -12.84
C GLY A 190 -7.91 14.61 -13.24
N ALA A 191 -8.23 14.72 -14.54
CA ALA A 191 -9.52 15.27 -14.96
C ALA A 191 -10.70 14.40 -14.45
N ASP A 192 -11.70 15.03 -13.84
CA ASP A 192 -12.86 14.37 -13.22
C ASP A 192 -14.01 14.18 -14.22
N PRO A 193 -14.39 12.95 -14.60
CA PRO A 193 -15.54 12.68 -15.45
C PRO A 193 -16.90 12.96 -14.79
N GLY A 194 -16.93 13.15 -13.46
CA GLY A 194 -18.12 13.52 -12.69
C GLY A 194 -18.33 15.03 -12.53
N ALA A 195 -17.37 15.86 -12.98
CA ALA A 195 -17.46 17.31 -12.83
C ALA A 195 -18.66 17.89 -13.59
N LEU A 196 -19.39 18.79 -12.95
CA LEU A 196 -20.54 19.47 -13.55
C LEU A 196 -20.12 20.78 -14.24
N ASP A 197 -20.65 21.03 -15.43
CA ASP A 197 -20.58 22.32 -16.09
C ASP A 197 -21.63 23.32 -15.55
N SER A 198 -21.61 24.56 -16.05
CA SER A 198 -22.60 25.59 -15.69
C SER A 198 -24.05 25.26 -16.09
N SER A 199 -24.25 24.23 -16.91
CA SER A 199 -25.58 23.70 -17.25
C SER A 199 -25.97 22.47 -16.42
N GLY A 200 -25.14 22.08 -15.45
CA GLY A 200 -25.35 20.90 -14.62
C GLY A 200 -25.14 19.57 -15.36
N LYS A 201 -24.41 19.58 -16.48
CA LYS A 201 -24.10 18.38 -17.27
C LYS A 201 -22.68 17.91 -17.00
N THR A 202 -22.46 16.59 -17.07
CA THR A 202 -21.14 15.97 -16.98
C THR A 202 -20.50 15.78 -18.37
N PRO A 203 -19.17 15.55 -18.46
CA PRO A 203 -18.54 15.10 -19.70
C PRO A 203 -19.20 13.84 -20.28
N ILE A 204 -19.61 12.89 -19.43
CA ILE A 204 -20.30 11.67 -19.84
C ILE A 204 -21.61 11.99 -20.57
N ASP A 205 -22.38 12.97 -20.09
CA ASP A 205 -23.62 13.40 -20.73
C ASP A 205 -23.38 14.00 -22.12
N TYR A 206 -22.31 14.78 -22.30
CA TYR A 206 -21.94 15.31 -23.62
C TYR A 206 -21.50 14.21 -24.58
N ALA A 207 -20.73 13.22 -24.13
CA ALA A 207 -20.34 12.09 -24.96
C ALA A 207 -21.57 11.31 -25.44
N ARG A 208 -22.54 11.05 -24.54
CA ARG A 208 -23.83 10.39 -24.90
C ARG A 208 -24.66 11.24 -25.87
N GLN A 209 -24.84 12.53 -25.58
CA GLN A 209 -25.62 13.45 -26.42
C GLN A 209 -25.03 13.60 -27.83
N ALA A 210 -23.70 13.53 -27.97
CA ALA A 210 -23.01 13.59 -29.25
C ALA A 210 -22.93 12.22 -29.97
N GLY A 211 -23.43 11.13 -29.37
CA GLY A 211 -23.42 9.79 -29.95
C GLY A 211 -22.08 9.04 -29.80
N HIS A 212 -21.17 9.53 -28.96
CA HIS A 212 -19.87 8.91 -28.70
C HIS A 212 -19.98 7.85 -27.58
N GLN A 213 -20.69 6.76 -27.86
CA GLN A 213 -21.03 5.73 -26.87
C GLN A 213 -19.80 5.06 -26.23
N GLU A 214 -18.80 4.70 -27.04
CA GLU A 214 -17.54 4.11 -26.56
C GLU A 214 -16.83 5.04 -25.56
N LEU A 215 -16.77 6.33 -25.87
CA LEU A 215 -16.19 7.33 -24.98
C LEU A 215 -17.03 7.50 -23.70
N ALA A 216 -18.35 7.52 -23.80
CA ALA A 216 -19.22 7.63 -22.63
C ALA A 216 -19.03 6.44 -21.68
N GLU A 217 -18.94 5.23 -22.21
CA GLU A 217 -18.66 4.02 -21.42
C GLU A 217 -17.29 4.08 -20.79
N ARG A 218 -16.27 4.49 -21.55
CA ARG A 218 -14.91 4.64 -21.04
C ARG A 218 -14.80 5.70 -19.95
N LEU A 219 -15.50 6.84 -20.07
CA LEU A 219 -15.53 7.87 -19.03
C LEU A 219 -16.20 7.38 -17.74
N VAL A 220 -17.21 6.52 -17.84
CA VAL A 220 -17.78 5.84 -16.66
C VAL A 220 -16.72 4.94 -16.02
N GLU A 221 -15.98 4.15 -16.79
CA GLU A 221 -14.89 3.34 -16.22
C GLU A 221 -13.82 4.18 -15.53
N ILE A 222 -13.44 5.32 -16.12
CA ILE A 222 -12.46 6.25 -15.52
C ILE A 222 -13.01 6.82 -14.21
N GLN A 223 -14.29 7.20 -14.16
CA GLN A 223 -14.92 7.76 -12.96
C GLN A 223 -14.81 6.83 -11.75
N TYR A 224 -14.90 5.52 -11.96
CA TYR A 224 -14.86 4.50 -10.91
C TYR A 224 -13.53 3.76 -10.84
N GLU A 225 -12.50 4.20 -11.56
CA GLU A 225 -11.21 3.49 -11.65
C GLU A 225 -10.61 3.21 -10.27
N LEU A 226 -10.75 4.15 -9.32
CA LEU A 226 -10.28 3.99 -7.95
C LEU A 226 -10.98 2.80 -7.26
N THR A 227 -12.31 2.86 -7.15
CA THR A 227 -13.10 1.84 -6.44
C THR A 227 -13.07 0.49 -7.15
N ASP A 228 -13.03 0.49 -8.48
CA ASP A 228 -12.94 -0.72 -9.29
C ASP A 228 -11.61 -1.42 -9.07
N ARG A 229 -10.50 -0.67 -9.00
CA ARG A 229 -9.17 -1.24 -8.74
C ARG A 229 -9.07 -1.82 -7.34
N LEU A 230 -9.57 -1.10 -6.33
CA LEU A 230 -9.64 -1.59 -4.95
C LEU A 230 -10.47 -2.89 -4.85
N THR A 231 -11.62 -2.95 -5.53
CA THR A 231 -12.46 -4.15 -5.56
C THR A 231 -11.77 -5.31 -6.29
N PHE A 232 -11.12 -5.01 -7.41
CA PHE A 232 -10.38 -6.00 -8.19
C PHE A 232 -9.22 -6.60 -7.39
N TYR A 233 -8.51 -5.79 -6.61
CA TYR A 233 -7.42 -6.25 -5.75
C TYR A 233 -7.89 -7.30 -4.72
N LEU A 234 -9.10 -7.16 -4.17
CA LEU A 234 -9.64 -8.12 -3.20
C LEU A 234 -10.24 -9.38 -3.83
N CYS A 235 -10.97 -9.23 -4.93
CA CYS A 235 -11.85 -10.29 -5.43
C CYS A 235 -11.51 -10.80 -6.85
N GLY A 236 -10.55 -10.18 -7.54
CA GLY A 236 -10.21 -10.49 -8.94
C GLY A 236 -11.36 -10.21 -9.93
N ARG A 237 -12.41 -9.49 -9.52
CA ARG A 237 -13.59 -9.15 -10.33
C ARG A 237 -13.84 -7.65 -10.28
N ARG A 238 -14.30 -7.09 -11.40
CA ARG A 238 -14.81 -5.70 -11.44
C ARG A 238 -16.28 -5.69 -11.01
N PRO A 239 -16.70 -4.78 -10.11
CA PRO A 239 -18.08 -4.72 -9.64
C PRO A 239 -19.04 -4.23 -10.74
N GLY A 240 -20.34 -4.45 -10.53
CA GLY A 240 -21.40 -3.83 -11.32
C GLY A 240 -21.45 -2.32 -11.05
N LYS A 241 -21.49 -1.53 -12.13
CA LYS A 241 -21.44 -0.06 -12.15
C LYS A 241 -22.37 0.56 -11.09
N CYS A 242 -21.82 1.37 -10.18
CA CYS A 242 -22.59 2.13 -9.20
C CYS A 242 -22.45 3.62 -9.50
N SER A 243 -23.55 4.31 -9.78
CA SER A 243 -23.55 5.71 -10.20
C SER A 243 -23.58 6.66 -8.99
N LYS A 244 -22.44 7.28 -8.65
CA LYS A 244 -22.28 8.63 -8.02
C LYS A 244 -20.83 8.87 -7.55
N SER A 245 -20.42 10.14 -7.53
CA SER A 245 -19.11 10.58 -7.04
C SER A 245 -18.98 10.43 -5.52
N LEU A 246 -17.75 10.29 -5.02
CA LEU A 246 -17.44 10.35 -3.60
C LEU A 246 -17.59 11.79 -3.12
N SER A 247 -18.16 11.99 -1.93
CA SER A 247 -18.22 13.29 -1.26
C SER A 247 -17.41 13.21 0.03
N ASN A 248 -16.20 13.78 0.01
CA ASN A 248 -15.42 14.36 1.13
C ASN A 248 -13.92 14.30 0.79
N HIS A 249 -13.27 15.47 0.76
CA HIS A 249 -11.86 15.63 0.40
C HIS A 249 -10.91 14.74 1.22
N GLN A 250 -11.10 14.62 2.53
CA GLN A 250 -10.21 13.82 3.39
C GLN A 250 -10.32 12.32 3.11
N PHE A 251 -11.53 11.86 2.77
CA PHE A 251 -11.76 10.46 2.41
C PHE A 251 -11.15 10.13 1.05
N GLU A 252 -11.30 11.03 0.07
CA GLU A 252 -10.70 10.89 -1.25
C GLU A 252 -9.17 10.83 -1.18
N GLU A 253 -8.56 11.64 -0.31
CA GLU A 253 -7.12 11.60 -0.08
C GLU A 253 -6.63 10.26 0.45
N LEU A 254 -7.30 9.71 1.47
CA LEU A 254 -6.98 8.38 2.00
C LEU A 254 -7.22 7.29 0.94
N ALA A 255 -8.30 7.38 0.18
CA ALA A 255 -8.62 6.43 -0.87
C ALA A 255 -7.57 6.43 -1.98
N MET A 256 -7.04 7.59 -2.37
CA MET A 256 -5.91 7.72 -3.30
C MET A 256 -4.62 7.14 -2.72
N ASP A 257 -4.34 7.38 -1.43
CA ASP A 257 -3.16 6.83 -0.75
C ASP A 257 -3.19 5.29 -0.73
N VAL A 258 -4.37 4.68 -0.49
CA VAL A 258 -4.56 3.23 -0.56
C VAL A 258 -4.53 2.70 -2.00
N TYR A 259 -5.07 3.46 -2.96
CA TYR A 259 -4.96 3.13 -4.38
C TYR A 259 -3.49 3.05 -4.83
N ASP A 260 -2.66 4.01 -4.42
CA ASP A 260 -1.23 4.01 -4.70
C ASP A 260 -0.54 2.77 -4.14
N GLU A 261 -0.90 2.36 -2.92
CA GLU A 261 -0.32 1.15 -2.29
C GLU A 261 -0.78 -0.13 -3.01
N VAL A 262 -2.03 -0.22 -3.45
CA VAL A 262 -2.49 -1.30 -4.33
C VAL A 262 -1.67 -1.34 -5.62
N ASP A 263 -1.50 -0.19 -6.28
CA ASP A 263 -0.70 -0.08 -7.51
C ASP A 263 0.76 -0.52 -7.28
N ARG A 264 1.35 -0.16 -6.14
CA ARG A 264 2.71 -0.60 -5.76
C ARG A 264 2.77 -2.12 -5.57
N ARG A 265 1.89 -2.71 -4.77
CA ARG A 265 1.85 -4.16 -4.50
C ARG A 265 1.61 -4.98 -5.77
N GLU A 266 0.70 -4.54 -6.64
CA GLU A 266 0.46 -5.18 -7.94
C GLU A 266 1.68 -5.06 -8.86
N THR A 267 2.30 -3.88 -8.92
CA THR A 267 3.50 -3.65 -9.74
C THR A 267 4.68 -4.49 -9.24
N ASP A 268 4.84 -4.67 -7.93
CA ASP A 268 5.84 -5.56 -7.33
C ASP A 268 5.62 -7.02 -7.74
N ALA A 269 4.37 -7.50 -7.73
CA ALA A 269 4.04 -8.84 -8.19
C ALA A 269 4.38 -9.03 -9.69
N VAL A 270 4.06 -8.04 -10.53
CA VAL A 270 4.42 -8.06 -11.96
C VAL A 270 5.95 -8.01 -12.13
N TRP A 271 6.66 -7.20 -11.34
CA TRP A 271 8.12 -7.13 -11.37
C TRP A 271 8.74 -8.48 -11.08
N LEU A 272 8.35 -9.13 -9.98
CA LEU A 272 8.84 -10.46 -9.61
C LEU A 272 8.52 -11.53 -10.67
N ALA A 273 7.36 -11.45 -11.32
CA ALA A 273 6.95 -12.40 -12.35
C ALA A 273 7.67 -12.21 -13.70
N THR A 274 8.24 -11.03 -13.97
CA THR A 274 8.79 -10.65 -15.29
C THR A 274 10.30 -10.48 -15.32
N GLN A 275 10.94 -10.39 -14.15
CA GLN A 275 12.40 -10.29 -14.02
C GLN A 275 13.08 -11.66 -13.94
N ASN A 276 14.30 -11.72 -14.46
CA ASN A 276 15.17 -12.89 -14.31
C ASN A 276 15.74 -12.95 -12.88
N HIS A 277 15.98 -14.16 -12.36
CA HIS A 277 16.55 -14.38 -11.02
C HIS A 277 17.84 -13.57 -10.74
N SER A 278 18.70 -13.39 -11.76
CA SER A 278 19.92 -12.58 -11.61
C SER A 278 19.64 -11.11 -11.30
N THR A 279 18.60 -10.52 -11.92
CA THR A 279 18.25 -9.12 -11.72
C THR A 279 17.72 -8.91 -10.30
N LEU A 280 16.85 -9.82 -9.83
CA LEU A 280 16.21 -9.77 -8.50
C LEU A 280 17.21 -9.87 -7.35
N VAL A 281 18.27 -10.67 -7.49
CA VAL A 281 19.30 -10.85 -6.46
C VAL A 281 20.23 -9.64 -6.35
N THR A 282 20.44 -8.90 -7.45
CA THR A 282 21.30 -7.71 -7.49
C THR A 282 20.56 -6.40 -7.29
N ASP A 283 19.23 -6.45 -7.12
CA ASP A 283 18.37 -5.28 -7.25
C ASP A 283 18.46 -4.36 -6.03
N THR A 284 19.28 -3.31 -6.13
CA THR A 284 19.30 -2.21 -5.15
C THR A 284 18.10 -1.27 -5.29
N THR A 285 17.18 -1.52 -6.24
CA THR A 285 16.03 -0.65 -6.56
C THR A 285 14.68 -1.17 -6.08
N VAL A 286 14.66 -2.02 -5.05
CA VAL A 286 13.43 -2.41 -4.36
C VAL A 286 12.72 -1.17 -3.82
N VAL A 287 11.41 -1.09 -4.03
CA VAL A 287 10.54 -0.01 -3.54
C VAL A 287 9.63 -0.59 -2.46
N PRO A 288 10.14 -0.79 -1.23
CA PRO A 288 9.43 -1.54 -0.18
C PRO A 288 8.19 -0.81 0.35
N PHE A 289 8.11 0.50 0.11
CA PHE A 289 6.99 1.36 0.48
C PHE A 289 6.85 2.49 -0.54
N LEU A 290 5.73 3.20 -0.50
CA LEU A 290 5.47 4.32 -1.41
C LEU A 290 6.58 5.38 -1.36
N PRO A 291 7.14 5.80 -2.52
CA PRO A 291 8.11 6.87 -2.58
C PRO A 291 7.56 8.20 -2.04
N VAL A 292 8.44 8.99 -1.44
CA VAL A 292 8.11 10.32 -0.91
C VAL A 292 7.66 11.21 -2.07
N ASN A 293 6.51 11.86 -1.90
CA ASN A 293 6.06 12.95 -2.76
C ASN A 293 6.44 14.29 -2.11
N PRO A 294 7.31 15.11 -2.72
CA PRO A 294 7.70 16.42 -2.19
C PRO A 294 6.53 17.39 -1.97
N GLU A 295 5.44 17.23 -2.73
CA GLU A 295 4.23 18.07 -2.63
C GLU A 295 3.38 17.74 -1.40
N TYR A 296 3.62 16.60 -0.74
CA TYR A 296 2.87 16.18 0.44
C TYR A 296 3.61 16.52 1.73
N SER A 297 2.84 16.81 2.77
CA SER A 297 3.38 16.96 4.12
C SER A 297 4.13 15.70 4.58
N SER A 298 5.08 15.87 5.51
CA SER A 298 5.80 14.75 6.12
C SER A 298 4.84 13.74 6.77
N THR A 299 3.79 14.23 7.43
CA THR A 299 2.74 13.39 8.06
C THR A 299 2.02 12.54 7.03
N ARG A 300 1.61 13.12 5.88
CA ARG A 300 0.93 12.36 4.82
C ARG A 300 1.86 11.33 4.18
N ASN A 301 3.10 11.71 3.88
CA ASN A 301 4.10 10.76 3.37
C ASN A 301 4.36 9.61 4.36
N GLN A 302 4.44 9.90 5.65
CA GLN A 302 4.56 8.87 6.69
C GLN A 302 3.34 7.94 6.71
N GLY A 303 2.12 8.48 6.61
CA GLY A 303 0.89 7.70 6.50
C GLY A 303 0.92 6.74 5.32
N ARG A 304 1.24 7.25 4.12
CA ARG A 304 1.40 6.45 2.88
C ARG A 304 2.42 5.32 3.03
N GLN A 305 3.56 5.60 3.64
CA GLN A 305 4.61 4.59 3.84
C GLN A 305 4.23 3.53 4.89
N LYS A 306 3.43 3.89 5.89
CA LYS A 306 2.93 2.95 6.90
C LYS A 306 2.00 1.89 6.29
N LEU A 307 1.30 2.18 5.18
CA LEU A 307 0.45 1.21 4.49
C LEU A 307 1.21 -0.05 4.04
N ALA A 308 2.50 0.06 3.74
CA ALA A 308 3.34 -1.07 3.38
C ALA A 308 3.57 -2.06 4.54
N ARG A 309 3.37 -1.62 5.80
CA ARG A 309 3.53 -2.47 6.99
C ARG A 309 2.30 -3.32 7.29
N PHE A 310 1.16 -3.03 6.65
CA PHE A 310 -0.06 -3.77 6.86
C PHE A 310 0.10 -5.18 6.28
N SER A 311 -0.20 -6.18 7.10
CA SER A 311 -0.38 -7.56 6.66
C SER A 311 -1.45 -7.65 5.56
N ALA A 312 -1.51 -8.78 4.87
CA ALA A 312 -2.55 -9.01 3.86
C ALA A 312 -3.96 -8.84 4.44
N HIS A 313 -4.20 -9.31 5.67
CA HIS A 313 -5.50 -9.21 6.35
C HIS A 313 -5.85 -7.78 6.75
N GLU A 314 -4.93 -7.05 7.38
CA GLU A 314 -5.16 -5.65 7.80
C GLU A 314 -5.42 -4.76 6.58
N PHE A 315 -4.61 -4.93 5.53
CA PHE A 315 -4.76 -4.14 4.31
C PHE A 315 -6.09 -4.47 3.61
N ALA A 316 -6.50 -5.75 3.56
CA ALA A 316 -7.78 -6.14 3.01
C ALA A 316 -8.96 -5.51 3.76
N THR A 317 -8.92 -5.52 5.10
CA THR A 317 -9.94 -4.87 5.94
C THR A 317 -10.03 -3.37 5.63
N LEU A 318 -8.89 -2.67 5.56
CA LEU A 318 -8.88 -1.25 5.20
C LEU A 318 -9.51 -0.98 3.82
N VAL A 319 -9.18 -1.80 2.82
CA VAL A 319 -9.76 -1.67 1.48
C VAL A 319 -11.28 -1.91 1.50
N ILE A 320 -11.75 -2.92 2.25
CA ILE A 320 -13.19 -3.20 2.43
C ILE A 320 -13.89 -2.02 3.10
N ASP A 321 -13.30 -1.45 4.14
CA ASP A 321 -13.86 -0.30 4.86
C ASP A 321 -13.99 0.91 3.94
N ILE A 322 -12.95 1.22 3.16
CA ILE A 322 -12.97 2.28 2.15
C ILE A 322 -14.07 2.02 1.12
N LEU A 323 -14.18 0.80 0.58
CA LEU A 323 -15.22 0.46 -0.40
C LEU A 323 -16.64 0.56 0.20
N THR A 324 -16.81 0.14 1.45
CA THR A 324 -18.08 0.22 2.17
C THR A 324 -18.47 1.67 2.45
N ASP A 325 -17.50 2.50 2.86
CA ASP A 325 -17.69 3.92 3.12
C ASP A 325 -17.98 4.70 1.84
N ALA A 326 -17.24 4.40 0.76
CA ALA A 326 -17.47 4.90 -0.59
C ALA A 326 -18.90 4.65 -1.05
N LYS A 327 -19.36 3.40 -0.93
CA LYS A 327 -20.74 2.99 -1.20
C LYS A 327 -21.73 3.76 -0.31
N ARG A 328 -21.49 3.87 1.00
CA ARG A 328 -22.37 4.62 1.91
C ARG A 328 -22.54 6.08 1.47
N ARG A 329 -21.47 6.74 1.06
CA ARG A 329 -21.49 8.14 0.57
C ARG A 329 -22.24 8.31 -0.74
N GLN A 330 -22.16 7.32 -1.64
CA GLN A 330 -22.90 7.33 -2.90
C GLN A 330 -24.43 7.21 -2.71
N TRP A 331 -24.87 6.41 -1.74
CA TRP A 331 -26.30 6.20 -1.43
C TRP A 331 -26.86 7.12 -0.34
N GLY A 332 -26.01 7.84 0.40
CA GLY A 332 -26.38 8.70 1.53
C GLY A 332 -27.19 9.97 1.20
N ASN A 333 -27.43 10.26 -0.07
CA ASN A 333 -28.33 11.35 -0.52
C ASN A 333 -29.69 10.85 -1.04
N SER A 334 -30.06 9.59 -0.78
CA SER A 334 -31.40 9.06 -1.05
C SER A 334 -31.76 8.03 0.01
N CYS A 335 -31.97 8.52 1.23
CA CYS A 335 -32.77 7.85 2.23
C CYS A 335 -33.67 8.92 2.84
N GLU A 336 -34.79 9.21 2.17
CA GLU A 336 -35.97 9.65 2.93
C GLU A 336 -36.17 8.58 4.00
N SER A 337 -35.98 8.98 5.26
CA SER A 337 -36.15 8.08 6.38
C SER A 337 -37.58 7.53 6.35
N PRO A 338 -37.84 6.31 6.87
CA PRO A 338 -39.20 5.80 7.00
C PRO A 338 -40.13 6.66 7.91
N LYS A 339 -39.66 7.81 8.41
CA LYS A 339 -40.42 8.68 9.32
C LYS A 339 -41.45 9.55 8.60
N ASP A 340 -41.33 9.78 7.29
CA ASP A 340 -42.30 10.60 6.55
C ASP A 340 -43.59 9.85 6.18
N ASN A 341 -43.65 8.53 6.45
CA ASN A 341 -44.87 7.74 6.34
C ASN A 341 -45.71 7.72 7.63
N VAL A 342 -45.24 8.33 8.73
CA VAL A 342 -46.01 8.43 9.98
C VAL A 342 -46.81 9.74 10.03
N GLU A 343 -46.37 10.78 9.33
CA GLU A 343 -47.05 12.09 9.34
C GLU A 343 -48.26 12.15 8.38
N LEU A 344 -48.33 11.25 7.39
CA LEU A 344 -49.49 11.12 6.49
C LEU A 344 -50.57 10.14 6.99
N ILE A 345 -50.33 9.41 8.08
CA ILE A 345 -51.31 8.49 8.68
C ILE A 345 -52.00 9.11 9.92
N LEU A 346 -51.47 10.21 10.47
CA LEU A 346 -52.03 10.89 11.64
C LEU A 346 -52.79 12.19 11.33
N GLN A 347 -52.95 12.56 10.05
CA GLN A 347 -53.71 13.75 9.63
C GLN A 347 -55.11 13.45 9.07
N GLY A 348 -55.53 12.19 9.06
CA GLY A 348 -56.91 11.82 8.74
C GLY A 348 -57.55 11.14 9.93
N LEU A 349 -58.13 11.91 10.86
CA LEU A 349 -59.30 11.61 11.70
C LEU A 349 -59.36 12.63 12.87
N ASP A 350 -60.33 13.55 12.77
CA ASP A 350 -61.04 14.31 13.83
C ASP A 350 -60.20 15.08 14.89
N GLY A 351 -60.32 16.40 15.08
CA GLY A 351 -61.51 17.24 15.03
C GLY A 351 -61.78 17.83 16.43
N HIS A 352 -61.77 19.18 16.53
CA HIS A 352 -62.37 20.01 17.59
C HIS A 352 -61.68 20.20 18.98
N HIS A 353 -61.07 21.39 19.22
CA HIS A 353 -61.63 22.52 20.00
C HIS A 353 -60.58 23.46 20.68
N ASN A 354 -60.73 24.76 20.37
CA ASN A 354 -60.62 25.99 21.20
C ASN A 354 -59.40 26.36 22.09
N SER A 355 -58.91 27.57 21.78
CA SER A 355 -58.65 28.75 22.65
C SER A 355 -57.27 29.02 23.30
N GLU A 356 -56.69 30.12 22.81
CA GLU A 356 -56.19 31.33 23.52
C GLU A 356 -54.90 31.34 24.39
N GLY A 357 -54.10 32.41 24.16
CA GLY A 357 -53.22 33.09 25.13
C GLY A 357 -51.71 32.87 24.91
N GLN A 358 -50.95 33.81 24.33
CA GLN A 358 -50.36 35.07 24.86
C GLN A 358 -48.91 34.92 25.38
N ASP A 359 -48.04 35.78 24.84
CA ASP A 359 -46.83 36.44 25.39
C ASP A 359 -46.00 35.74 26.49
N ASN A 360 -44.67 35.69 26.36
CA ASN A 360 -43.80 36.75 26.92
C ASN A 360 -42.28 36.53 26.72
N ASP A 361 -41.62 37.62 26.33
CA ASP A 361 -40.35 38.18 26.81
C ASP A 361 -39.08 37.31 27.00
N GLN A 362 -38.08 37.66 26.20
CA GLN A 362 -36.66 37.61 26.56
C GLN A 362 -36.30 38.89 27.36
N PRO A 363 -35.33 38.84 28.30
CA PRO A 363 -34.15 39.68 28.10
C PRO A 363 -32.82 39.10 28.62
N ASP A 364 -31.74 39.61 28.02
CA ASP A 364 -30.32 39.43 28.32
C ASP A 364 -29.90 40.10 29.65
N TYR A 365 -28.99 39.50 30.43
CA TYR A 365 -27.86 40.22 31.05
C TYR A 365 -26.76 39.29 31.61
N ASP A 366 -25.52 39.75 31.43
CA ASP A 366 -24.21 39.14 31.65
C ASP A 366 -23.57 39.69 32.95
N SER A 367 -22.79 38.88 33.70
CA SER A 367 -21.57 39.29 34.45
C SER A 367 -21.11 38.29 35.53
N VAL A 368 -19.91 37.75 35.25
CA VAL A 368 -18.71 37.56 36.10
C VAL A 368 -18.60 36.49 37.21
N ALA A 369 -17.69 35.56 36.92
CA ALA A 369 -16.53 35.09 37.71
C ALA A 369 -16.71 34.59 39.15
N SER A 370 -16.51 33.28 39.30
CA SER A 370 -15.67 32.71 40.36
C SER A 370 -14.80 31.60 39.76
N ASP A 371 -13.49 31.85 39.76
CA ASP A 371 -12.45 30.83 39.67
C ASP A 371 -12.57 29.87 40.87
N GLU A 372 -12.44 28.56 40.65
CA GLU A 372 -11.58 27.61 41.39
C GLU A 372 -11.49 26.27 40.58
N ASP A 373 -10.26 25.90 40.21
CA ASP A 373 -9.80 24.64 39.59
C ASP A 373 -9.99 23.39 40.51
N PRO A 374 -9.78 22.10 40.09
CA PRO A 374 -8.98 21.62 38.96
C PRO A 374 -9.53 20.44 38.10
N VAL A 375 -8.90 20.30 36.93
CA VAL A 375 -8.77 19.13 36.03
C VAL A 375 -9.06 17.74 36.61
N GLN A 376 -9.95 17.01 35.93
CA GLN A 376 -10.08 15.55 36.00
C GLN A 376 -9.98 14.96 34.58
N GLU A 377 -8.83 14.34 34.31
CA GLU A 377 -8.62 13.47 33.14
C GLU A 377 -9.44 12.18 33.31
N VAL A 378 -10.28 11.87 32.33
CA VAL A 378 -10.96 10.58 32.22
C VAL A 378 -10.08 9.65 31.39
N ASN A 379 -9.44 8.71 32.08
CA ASN A 379 -8.62 7.65 31.50
C ASN A 379 -9.53 6.56 30.90
N VAL A 380 -9.57 6.43 29.58
CA VAL A 380 -10.24 5.32 28.88
C VAL A 380 -9.17 4.40 28.31
N SER A 381 -9.08 3.19 28.86
CA SER A 381 -8.19 2.11 28.48
C SER A 381 -8.58 1.52 27.11
N TRP A 382 -7.68 1.60 26.14
CA TRP A 382 -7.77 0.89 24.87
C TRP A 382 -6.88 -0.35 24.94
N LYS A 383 -7.49 -1.53 25.02
CA LYS A 383 -6.81 -2.82 24.86
C LYS A 383 -6.35 -2.98 23.40
N SER A 384 -5.03 -3.01 23.22
CA SER A 384 -4.37 -3.33 21.94
C SER A 384 -4.07 -4.83 21.92
N SER A 385 -4.80 -5.59 21.11
CA SER A 385 -4.51 -7.00 20.80
C SER A 385 -3.48 -7.08 19.66
N ASP A 386 -2.31 -7.63 20.00
CA ASP A 386 -1.10 -7.74 19.18
C ASP A 386 -1.03 -9.14 18.54
N LEU A 387 -0.96 -9.23 17.20
CA LEU A 387 -0.79 -10.49 16.46
C LEU A 387 0.49 -10.43 15.61
N SER A 388 1.34 -11.44 15.80
CA SER A 388 2.67 -11.56 15.21
C SER A 388 2.61 -12.35 13.90
N ASP A 389 3.12 -11.77 12.82
CA ASP A 389 3.19 -12.37 11.48
C ASP A 389 4.34 -13.40 11.38
N GLY A 390 3.99 -14.69 11.28
CA GLY A 390 4.87 -15.82 10.98
C GLY A 390 4.40 -16.55 9.71
N PRO A 391 5.16 -17.52 9.17
CA PRO A 391 4.72 -18.26 7.99
C PRO A 391 3.43 -19.04 8.28
N ILE A 392 2.40 -18.81 7.46
CA ILE A 392 1.03 -19.32 7.61
C ILE A 392 1.05 -20.82 7.89
N THR A 393 0.60 -21.19 9.09
CA THR A 393 0.42 -22.59 9.49
C THR A 393 -0.75 -23.22 8.72
N VAL A 394 -0.75 -24.54 8.53
CA VAL A 394 -1.87 -25.26 7.88
C VAL A 394 -3.20 -25.01 8.63
N GLN A 395 -3.13 -24.72 9.92
CA GLN A 395 -4.26 -24.35 10.76
C GLN A 395 -4.80 -22.96 10.41
N GLU A 396 -3.94 -21.94 10.29
CA GLU A 396 -4.32 -20.60 9.82
C GLU A 396 -4.84 -20.63 8.38
N PHE A 397 -4.29 -21.49 7.51
CA PHE A 397 -4.83 -21.71 6.16
C PHE A 397 -6.24 -22.31 6.17
N MET A 398 -6.52 -23.25 7.08
CA MET A 398 -7.86 -23.85 7.26
C MET A 398 -8.85 -22.85 7.88
N GLU A 399 -8.39 -21.99 8.79
CA GLU A 399 -9.18 -20.91 9.38
C GLU A 399 -9.49 -19.81 8.37
N VAL A 400 -8.50 -19.39 7.56
CA VAL A 400 -8.70 -18.47 6.44
C VAL A 400 -9.59 -19.09 5.38
N LYS A 401 -9.48 -20.40 5.10
CA LYS A 401 -10.38 -21.10 4.17
C LYS A 401 -11.81 -21.16 4.71
N SER A 402 -12.01 -21.38 6.01
CA SER A 402 -13.36 -21.38 6.61
C SER A 402 -13.96 -19.97 6.65
N ALA A 403 -13.15 -18.95 6.99
CA ALA A 403 -13.53 -17.55 6.97
C ALA A 403 -13.82 -17.04 5.55
N LEU A 404 -13.07 -17.51 4.55
CA LEU A 404 -13.30 -17.22 3.14
C LEU A 404 -14.59 -17.90 2.65
N THR A 405 -14.85 -19.14 3.06
CA THR A 405 -16.12 -19.84 2.73
C THR A 405 -17.32 -19.14 3.39
N ALA A 406 -17.16 -18.65 4.62
CA ALA A 406 -18.19 -17.88 5.34
C ALA A 406 -18.40 -16.48 4.73
N SER A 407 -17.33 -15.82 4.31
CA SER A 407 -17.38 -14.53 3.61
C SER A 407 -17.98 -14.68 2.22
N GLU A 408 -17.64 -15.75 1.49
CA GLU A 408 -18.24 -16.11 0.20
C GLU A 408 -19.74 -16.40 0.35
N ALA A 409 -20.16 -17.12 1.39
CA ALA A 409 -21.58 -17.32 1.70
C ALA A 409 -22.30 -16.00 2.03
N LYS A 410 -21.66 -15.10 2.78
CA LYS A 410 -22.21 -13.77 3.13
C LYS A 410 -22.32 -12.85 1.90
N ILE A 411 -21.34 -12.92 1.00
CA ILE A 411 -21.35 -12.22 -0.29
C ILE A 411 -22.40 -12.82 -1.22
N GLN A 412 -22.55 -14.15 -1.27
CA GLN A 412 -23.64 -14.81 -2.01
C GLN A 412 -25.02 -14.45 -1.45
N GLN A 413 -25.14 -14.24 -0.13
CA GLN A 413 -26.38 -13.79 0.52
C GLN A 413 -26.69 -12.31 0.21
N LEU A 414 -25.66 -11.45 0.14
CA LEU A 414 -25.79 -10.06 -0.29
C LEU A 414 -26.08 -9.93 -1.80
N LEU A 415 -25.55 -10.82 -2.63
CA LEU A 415 -25.82 -10.91 -4.07
C LEU A 415 -27.21 -11.50 -4.37
N LYS A 416 -27.67 -12.49 -3.59
CA LYS A 416 -29.04 -13.03 -3.66
C LYS A 416 -30.09 -11.99 -3.23
N GLY A 417 -29.75 -11.03 -2.38
CA GLY A 417 -30.62 -9.89 -2.06
C GLY A 417 -30.95 -8.98 -3.27
N CYS A 418 -30.23 -9.11 -4.38
CA CYS A 418 -30.51 -8.43 -5.65
C CYS A 418 -31.28 -9.31 -6.67
N SER A 419 -31.73 -10.52 -6.30
CA SER A 419 -32.51 -11.36 -7.20
C SER A 419 -33.64 -12.09 -6.46
N LEU A 420 -34.85 -11.84 -6.94
CA LEU A 420 -36.10 -12.58 -6.74
C LEU A 420 -37.06 -12.04 -5.67
N GLU A 421 -37.91 -11.12 -6.12
CA GLU A 421 -39.36 -11.30 -5.95
C GLU A 421 -39.77 -12.64 -6.58
N GLY A 422 -40.55 -13.45 -5.85
CA GLY A 422 -41.37 -14.51 -6.44
C GLY A 422 -41.14 -15.93 -5.93
N GLN A 423 -42.13 -16.37 -5.13
CA GLN A 423 -42.64 -17.74 -4.97
C GLN A 423 -42.10 -18.63 -3.84
N SER A 424 -43.01 -19.50 -3.42
CA SER A 424 -43.28 -20.04 -2.09
C SER A 424 -43.20 -21.58 -2.08
N THR A 425 -43.22 -22.17 -0.87
CA THR A 425 -43.51 -23.59 -0.50
C THR A 425 -42.35 -24.60 -0.73
N VAL A 426 -42.04 -25.66 0.05
CA VAL A 426 -42.71 -26.55 1.04
C VAL A 426 -41.62 -27.20 1.95
N LEU A 427 -41.95 -27.48 3.24
CA LEU A 427 -41.54 -28.54 4.23
C LEU A 427 -40.23 -29.35 4.05
N GLU A 428 -39.52 -29.88 5.07
CA GLU A 428 -39.92 -30.68 6.25
C GLU A 428 -38.66 -30.97 7.13
N ASN A 429 -38.79 -30.94 8.47
CA ASN A 429 -38.38 -31.94 9.50
C ASN A 429 -37.05 -32.76 9.35
N ASP A 430 -36.27 -33.20 10.35
CA ASP A 430 -36.53 -33.54 11.77
C ASP A 430 -35.25 -34.14 12.44
N TYR A 431 -35.20 -34.13 13.80
CA TYR A 431 -34.52 -35.08 14.74
C TYR A 431 -32.99 -35.03 14.97
N ASP A 432 -32.42 -35.31 16.16
CA ASP A 432 -32.89 -35.41 17.55
C ASP A 432 -31.69 -35.53 18.51
N THR A 433 -31.89 -35.04 19.73
CA THR A 433 -31.41 -35.47 21.07
C THR A 433 -29.91 -35.65 21.45
N THR A 434 -29.61 -34.97 22.57
CA THR A 434 -28.52 -34.98 23.59
C THR A 434 -28.36 -36.37 24.29
N PRO A 435 -27.65 -36.63 25.44
CA PRO A 435 -27.03 -35.72 26.44
C PRO A 435 -25.73 -36.22 27.15
N ASN A 436 -25.19 -35.37 28.07
CA ASN A 436 -24.64 -35.61 29.44
C ASN A 436 -23.82 -36.89 29.77
N HIS A 437 -22.90 -36.97 30.75
CA HIS A 437 -22.15 -36.10 31.66
C HIS A 437 -21.27 -37.08 32.51
N SER A 438 -20.11 -36.63 33.00
CA SER A 438 -19.44 -37.01 34.27
C SER A 438 -18.92 -38.45 34.59
N GLU A 439 -17.62 -38.48 34.93
CA GLU A 439 -17.00 -38.96 36.20
C GLU A 439 -16.37 -40.37 36.42
N LEU A 440 -15.25 -40.31 37.20
CA LEU A 440 -14.55 -41.31 38.05
C LEU A 440 -13.52 -42.27 37.41
N GLU A 441 -12.21 -42.14 37.72
CA GLU A 441 -11.40 -42.86 38.77
C GLU A 441 -11.05 -44.32 38.36
N GLU A 442 -9.93 -44.99 38.66
CA GLU A 442 -8.75 -44.85 39.53
C GLU A 442 -7.72 -45.94 39.08
N SER A 443 -6.44 -45.85 39.48
CA SER A 443 -5.61 -46.93 40.11
C SER A 443 -4.08 -46.79 39.89
N GLY A 444 -3.31 -46.69 41.00
CA GLY A 444 -1.82 -46.67 41.10
C GLY A 444 -1.20 -48.07 41.27
N PRO A 445 -0.18 -48.32 42.13
CA PRO A 445 0.83 -47.46 42.78
C PRO A 445 2.26 -48.12 42.93
N LEU A 446 3.12 -47.54 43.81
CA LEU A 446 4.25 -48.11 44.64
C LEU A 446 5.66 -47.51 44.35
N ALA A 447 6.22 -46.63 45.23
CA ALA A 447 6.98 -46.86 46.49
C ALA A 447 8.52 -46.90 46.23
N ALA A 448 9.46 -46.42 47.05
CA ALA A 448 9.59 -45.60 48.27
C ALA A 448 11.10 -45.27 48.43
N SER A 449 11.46 -44.19 49.14
CA SER A 449 12.61 -44.10 50.10
C SER A 449 13.18 -42.68 50.21
N GLU A 450 13.14 -42.16 51.44
CA GLU A 450 13.75 -40.93 51.95
C GLU A 450 15.26 -41.07 52.23
N ALA A 451 15.90 -39.90 52.45
CA ALA A 451 16.93 -39.59 53.46
C ALA A 451 18.19 -38.82 52.95
N ALA A 452 18.08 -37.49 53.07
CA ALA A 452 18.98 -36.57 53.78
C ALA A 452 20.48 -36.48 53.41
N HIS A 453 20.87 -35.29 52.92
CA HIS A 453 21.75 -34.41 53.69
C HIS A 453 21.54 -32.94 53.33
N GLN A 454 21.40 -32.13 54.38
CA GLN A 454 21.17 -30.69 54.40
C GLN A 454 22.44 -29.91 54.07
N GLY A 455 22.24 -28.80 53.36
CA GLY A 455 23.15 -27.67 53.24
C GLY A 455 22.29 -26.45 52.91
N GLU A 456 21.74 -25.82 53.95
CA GLU A 456 21.08 -24.52 53.87
C GLU A 456 22.15 -23.45 53.61
N GLU A 457 21.95 -22.65 52.56
CA GLU A 457 22.28 -21.22 52.53
C GLU A 457 21.70 -20.63 51.23
N GLY A 458 20.76 -19.68 51.37
CA GLY A 458 20.31 -18.80 50.29
C GLY A 458 19.00 -19.18 49.62
N GLU A 459 17.89 -18.70 50.19
CA GLU A 459 16.63 -18.46 49.49
C GLU A 459 16.90 -17.40 48.40
N GLU A 460 17.49 -17.80 47.27
CA GLU A 460 17.65 -16.93 46.09
C GLU A 460 16.30 -16.85 45.37
N ASP A 461 15.57 -15.81 45.73
CA ASP A 461 14.46 -15.18 45.02
C ASP A 461 14.23 -15.73 43.60
N ALA A 462 13.17 -16.52 43.42
CA ALA A 462 12.73 -17.06 42.14
C ALA A 462 12.07 -15.98 41.26
N THR A 463 12.60 -14.77 41.30
CA THR A 463 12.08 -13.62 40.57
C THR A 463 12.68 -13.61 39.17
N LEU A 464 11.80 -13.58 38.17
CA LEU A 464 12.18 -13.43 36.77
C LEU A 464 12.89 -12.08 36.57
N PRO A 465 13.87 -12.00 35.64
CA PRO A 465 14.56 -10.74 35.38
C PRO A 465 13.61 -9.65 34.88
N CYS A 466 13.99 -8.39 35.11
CA CYS A 466 13.25 -7.24 34.57
C CYS A 466 13.15 -7.35 33.04
N THR A 467 11.98 -7.04 32.48
CA THR A 467 11.76 -7.05 31.02
C THR A 467 12.74 -6.13 30.29
N GLU A 468 13.09 -4.99 30.90
CA GLU A 468 14.04 -4.02 30.34
C GLU A 468 15.45 -4.60 30.20
N ASP A 469 15.92 -5.40 31.18
CA ASP A 469 17.24 -6.03 31.13
C ASP A 469 17.31 -7.10 30.02
N VAL A 470 16.24 -7.88 29.86
CA VAL A 470 16.14 -8.88 28.78
C VAL A 470 16.08 -8.20 27.41
N ILE A 471 15.38 -7.07 27.29
CA ILE A 471 15.34 -6.26 26.06
C ILE A 471 16.74 -5.71 25.74
N CYS A 472 17.42 -5.10 26.72
CA CYS A 472 18.75 -4.54 26.54
C CYS A 472 19.77 -5.61 26.08
N LYS A 473 19.76 -6.80 26.70
CA LYS A 473 20.61 -7.92 26.25
C LYS A 473 20.20 -8.45 24.87
N THR A 474 18.91 -8.41 24.52
CA THR A 474 18.43 -8.81 23.19
C THR A 474 18.91 -7.86 22.10
N GLU A 475 18.93 -6.56 22.38
CA GLU A 475 19.49 -5.55 21.49
C GLU A 475 21.00 -5.77 21.28
N GLN A 476 21.73 -6.10 22.34
CA GLN A 476 23.16 -6.43 22.26
C GLN A 476 23.43 -7.68 21.40
N ILE A 477 22.63 -8.74 21.55
CA ILE A 477 22.70 -9.93 20.69
C ILE A 477 22.40 -9.55 19.24
N THR A 478 21.36 -8.76 19.01
CA THR A 478 20.94 -8.34 17.66
C THR A 478 22.03 -7.51 16.97
N LYS A 479 22.69 -6.60 17.70
CA LYS A 479 23.82 -5.82 17.18
C LYS A 479 24.99 -6.71 16.79
N ASN A 480 25.34 -7.69 17.61
CA ASN A 480 26.42 -8.64 17.30
C ASN A 480 26.07 -9.53 16.09
N ILE A 481 24.81 -9.93 15.94
CA ILE A 481 24.30 -10.63 14.75
C ILE A 481 24.42 -9.75 13.49
N GLN A 482 24.10 -8.46 13.58
CA GLN A 482 24.25 -7.54 12.44
C GLN A 482 25.72 -7.39 12.00
N GLU A 483 26.67 -7.38 12.93
CA GLU A 483 28.10 -7.40 12.61
C GLU A 483 28.49 -8.68 11.85
N LEU A 484 28.00 -9.84 12.30
CA LEU A 484 28.23 -11.14 11.64
C LEU A 484 27.62 -11.19 10.23
N LEU A 485 26.38 -10.75 10.07
CA LEU A 485 25.70 -10.73 8.77
C LEU A 485 26.39 -9.79 7.78
N ARG A 486 26.94 -8.66 8.26
CA ARG A 486 27.77 -7.77 7.43
C ARG A 486 29.07 -8.45 6.99
N ALA A 487 29.75 -9.14 7.91
CA ALA A 487 30.94 -9.92 7.57
C ALA A 487 30.64 -11.02 6.53
N ALA A 488 29.47 -11.66 6.62
CA ALA A 488 29.02 -12.65 5.65
C ALA A 488 28.74 -12.05 4.26
N GLN A 489 28.12 -10.86 4.20
CA GLN A 489 27.88 -10.12 2.95
C GLN A 489 29.18 -9.65 2.29
N GLU A 490 30.16 -9.24 3.09
CA GLU A 490 31.47 -8.78 2.61
C GLU A 490 32.45 -9.95 2.33
N THR A 491 32.01 -11.21 2.46
CA THR A 491 32.84 -12.43 2.30
C THR A 491 34.08 -12.46 3.20
N LYS A 492 34.00 -11.82 4.38
CA LYS A 492 35.10 -11.73 5.36
C LYS A 492 35.05 -12.89 6.36
N HIS A 493 35.42 -14.08 5.90
CA HIS A 493 35.35 -15.32 6.71
C HIS A 493 36.22 -15.28 7.97
N GLU A 494 37.35 -14.56 7.95
CA GLU A 494 38.23 -14.37 9.11
C GLU A 494 37.53 -13.65 10.28
N SER A 495 36.45 -12.90 10.01
CA SER A 495 35.66 -12.19 11.03
C SER A 495 34.55 -13.05 11.64
N PHE A 496 34.27 -14.25 11.12
CA PHE A 496 33.16 -15.10 11.61
C PHE A 496 33.40 -15.60 13.03
N LEU A 497 34.63 -16.04 13.33
CA LEU A 497 34.98 -16.58 14.65
C LEU A 497 34.90 -15.49 15.74
N PRO A 498 35.54 -14.30 15.60
CA PRO A 498 35.39 -13.21 16.57
C PRO A 498 33.95 -12.73 16.75
N CYS A 499 33.16 -12.67 15.68
CA CYS A 499 31.74 -12.31 15.76
C CYS A 499 30.94 -13.38 16.52
N SER A 500 31.21 -14.66 16.28
CA SER A 500 30.54 -15.76 17.00
C SER A 500 30.84 -15.75 18.50
N GLU A 501 32.08 -15.42 18.90
CA GLU A 501 32.48 -15.31 20.31
C GLU A 501 31.73 -14.18 21.02
N LYS A 502 31.61 -13.00 20.38
CA LYS A 502 30.78 -11.90 20.91
C LYS A 502 29.32 -12.28 21.07
N ILE A 503 28.76 -13.06 20.12
CA ILE A 503 27.37 -13.53 20.20
C ILE A 503 27.22 -14.54 21.34
N CYS A 504 28.12 -15.52 21.45
CA CYS A 504 28.11 -16.49 22.55
C CYS A 504 28.21 -15.82 23.92
N MET A 505 29.12 -14.84 24.08
CA MET A 505 29.23 -14.07 25.33
C MET A 505 27.93 -13.34 25.68
N ALA A 506 27.33 -12.63 24.71
CA ALA A 506 26.06 -11.92 24.93
C ALA A 506 24.91 -12.87 25.26
N VAL A 507 24.88 -14.08 24.67
CA VAL A 507 23.91 -15.13 24.99
C VAL A 507 24.14 -15.71 26.39
N THR A 508 25.40 -15.92 26.80
CA THR A 508 25.72 -16.36 28.17
C THR A 508 25.34 -15.31 29.21
N GLU A 509 25.58 -14.04 28.92
CA GLU A 509 25.13 -12.92 29.77
C GLU A 509 23.61 -12.85 29.86
N MET A 510 22.89 -13.03 28.75
CA MET A 510 21.44 -13.11 28.75
C MET A 510 20.94 -14.30 29.57
N ALA A 511 21.58 -15.46 29.46
CA ALA A 511 21.21 -16.65 30.23
C ALA A 511 21.48 -16.49 31.73
N ALA A 512 22.50 -15.73 32.11
CA ALA A 512 22.82 -15.43 33.50
C ALA A 512 21.80 -14.51 34.18
N LEU A 513 20.94 -13.81 33.41
CA LEU A 513 19.82 -13.05 33.97
C LEU A 513 18.72 -13.95 34.54
N PHE A 514 18.69 -15.23 34.16
CA PHE A 514 17.63 -16.16 34.58
C PHE A 514 18.11 -17.05 35.73
N PRO A 515 17.22 -17.44 36.65
CA PRO A 515 17.55 -18.39 37.70
C PRO A 515 17.97 -19.73 37.08
N LYS A 516 18.87 -20.47 37.75
CA LYS A 516 19.40 -21.76 37.27
C LYS A 516 18.31 -22.79 36.94
N ARG A 517 17.11 -22.64 37.52
CA ARG A 517 15.91 -23.43 37.21
C ARG A 517 14.70 -22.50 37.09
N PRO A 518 14.39 -21.99 35.88
CA PRO A 518 13.17 -21.24 35.64
C PRO A 518 11.95 -22.15 35.90
N SER A 519 10.98 -21.67 36.66
CA SER A 519 9.72 -22.37 36.94
C SER A 519 8.90 -22.60 35.67
N SER A 520 8.99 -21.66 34.72
CA SER A 520 8.33 -21.73 33.42
C SER A 520 9.04 -22.68 32.44
N GLU A 521 8.29 -23.66 31.94
CA GLU A 521 8.74 -24.56 30.87
C GLU A 521 8.99 -23.84 29.55
N THR A 522 8.23 -22.78 29.27
CA THR A 522 8.40 -21.96 28.06
C THR A 522 9.67 -21.11 28.11
N VAL A 523 10.02 -20.55 29.27
CA VAL A 523 11.30 -19.84 29.48
C VAL A 523 12.47 -20.82 29.35
N ARG A 524 12.38 -21.98 30.01
CA ARG A 524 13.40 -23.04 29.96
C ARG A 524 13.64 -23.55 28.54
N GLY A 525 12.57 -23.78 27.77
CA GLY A 525 12.66 -24.17 26.36
C GLY A 525 13.30 -23.10 25.47
N SER A 526 12.93 -21.83 25.67
CA SER A 526 13.47 -20.71 24.90
C SER A 526 14.96 -20.46 25.19
N LEU A 527 15.37 -20.57 26.46
CA LEU A 527 16.75 -20.41 26.88
C LEU A 527 17.66 -21.55 26.39
N CYS A 528 17.14 -22.78 26.39
CA CYS A 528 17.81 -23.94 25.81
C CYS A 528 18.01 -23.78 24.29
N LEU A 529 16.99 -23.32 23.58
CA LEU A 529 17.07 -23.05 22.14
C LEU A 529 18.08 -21.95 21.82
N LEU A 530 18.09 -20.85 22.59
CA LEU A 530 19.04 -19.76 22.41
C LEU A 530 20.48 -20.22 22.62
N THR A 531 20.75 -20.94 23.70
CA THR A 531 22.09 -21.42 24.06
C THR A 531 22.59 -22.46 23.05
N SER A 532 21.75 -23.42 22.66
CA SER A 532 22.12 -24.44 21.67
C SER A 532 22.36 -23.85 20.27
N SER A 533 21.58 -22.84 19.87
CA SER A 533 21.77 -22.14 18.59
C SER A 533 23.06 -21.33 18.57
N ALA A 534 23.45 -20.72 19.71
CA ALA A 534 24.74 -20.03 19.85
C ALA A 534 25.93 -21.00 19.79
N SER A 535 25.86 -22.15 20.46
CA SER A 535 26.89 -23.19 20.36
C SER A 535 27.03 -23.73 18.94
N ARG A 536 25.90 -23.95 18.24
CA ARG A 536 25.90 -24.39 16.83
C ARG A 536 26.52 -23.34 15.92
N LEU A 537 26.17 -22.05 16.10
CA LEU A 537 26.77 -20.94 15.36
C LEU A 537 28.30 -20.93 15.50
N HIS A 538 28.80 -21.07 16.72
CA HIS A 538 30.24 -21.08 16.97
C HIS A 538 30.93 -22.26 16.27
N GLY A 539 30.32 -23.45 16.30
CA GLY A 539 30.82 -24.62 15.57
C GLY A 539 30.85 -24.41 14.05
N GLU A 540 29.82 -23.79 13.46
CA GLU A 540 29.81 -23.47 12.02
C GLU A 540 30.83 -22.39 11.65
N CYS A 541 31.01 -21.37 12.50
CA CYS A 541 32.05 -20.35 12.31
C CYS A 541 33.46 -20.94 12.44
N GLN A 542 33.66 -21.97 13.27
CA GLN A 542 34.94 -22.67 13.40
C GLN A 542 35.27 -23.46 12.13
N LYS A 543 34.29 -24.13 11.51
CA LYS A 543 34.50 -24.81 10.21
C LYS A 543 34.96 -23.83 9.13
N ALA A 544 34.46 -22.58 9.15
CA ALA A 544 34.88 -21.54 8.21
C ALA A 544 36.38 -21.16 8.30
N THR A 545 37.09 -21.59 9.36
CA THR A 545 38.53 -21.35 9.56
C THR A 545 39.42 -22.55 9.17
N GLU A 546 38.83 -23.67 8.74
CA GLU A 546 39.59 -24.84 8.32
C GLU A 546 40.33 -24.60 6.99
N HIS A 547 41.67 -24.69 7.03
CA HIS A 547 42.50 -24.59 5.84
C HIS A 547 42.30 -25.83 4.96
N ASN A 548 41.43 -25.73 3.93
CA ASN A 548 41.31 -26.53 2.69
C ASN A 548 39.86 -26.62 2.13
N LEU A 549 38.96 -25.71 2.49
CA LEU A 549 37.57 -25.73 1.99
C LEU A 549 37.46 -25.32 0.51
N SER A 550 36.61 -26.02 -0.26
CA SER A 550 36.27 -25.60 -1.61
C SER A 550 35.35 -24.36 -1.59
N PRO A 551 35.30 -23.54 -2.66
CA PRO A 551 34.40 -22.38 -2.74
C PRO A 551 32.92 -22.72 -2.48
N SER A 552 32.48 -23.92 -2.86
CA SER A 552 31.12 -24.41 -2.61
C SER A 552 30.87 -24.72 -1.12
N ASP A 553 31.87 -25.25 -0.42
CA ASP A 553 31.78 -25.54 1.01
C ASP A 553 31.75 -24.25 1.83
N ILE A 554 32.53 -23.25 1.43
CA ILE A 554 32.53 -21.92 2.06
C ILE A 554 31.16 -21.24 1.91
N GLN A 555 30.51 -21.38 0.75
CA GLN A 555 29.17 -20.86 0.51
C GLN A 555 28.13 -21.57 1.39
N LEU A 556 28.23 -22.90 1.53
CA LEU A 556 27.34 -23.69 2.39
C LEU A 556 27.51 -23.33 3.87
N VAL A 557 28.75 -23.23 4.35
CA VAL A 557 29.06 -22.80 5.73
C VAL A 557 28.53 -21.39 5.98
N THR A 558 28.68 -20.47 5.02
CA THR A 558 28.14 -19.10 5.14
C THR A 558 26.61 -19.10 5.25
N GLN A 559 25.92 -19.96 4.49
CA GLN A 559 24.47 -20.12 4.60
C GLN A 559 24.05 -20.69 5.96
N GLN A 560 24.80 -21.66 6.50
CA GLN A 560 24.55 -22.25 7.82
C GLN A 560 24.80 -21.26 8.97
N VAL A 561 25.84 -20.42 8.86
CA VAL A 561 26.13 -19.32 9.79
C VAL A 561 25.00 -18.31 9.80
N ILE A 562 24.50 -17.90 8.63
CA ILE A 562 23.35 -17.01 8.50
C ILE A 562 22.09 -17.62 9.13
N GLN A 563 21.82 -18.90 8.87
CA GLN A 563 20.68 -19.60 9.47
C GLN A 563 20.77 -19.65 10.99
N CYS A 564 21.94 -19.96 11.56
CA CYS A 564 22.11 -19.96 13.01
C CYS A 564 21.93 -18.56 13.61
N ALA A 565 22.37 -17.50 12.93
CA ALA A 565 22.13 -16.14 13.36
C ALA A 565 20.64 -15.78 13.42
N TYR A 566 19.84 -16.22 12.44
CA TYR A 566 18.38 -16.04 12.47
C TYR A 566 17.70 -16.84 13.59
N ASP A 567 18.15 -18.07 13.84
CA ASP A 567 17.60 -18.92 14.90
C ASP A 567 17.85 -18.30 16.29
N ILE A 568 19.05 -17.71 16.51
CA ILE A 568 19.39 -16.97 17.74
C ILE A 568 18.50 -15.73 17.89
N ALA A 569 18.32 -14.93 16.82
CA ALA A 569 17.47 -13.73 16.86
C ALA A 569 16.00 -14.09 17.18
N LYS A 570 15.49 -15.19 16.60
CA LYS A 570 14.15 -15.70 16.87
C LYS A 570 14.01 -16.15 18.33
N ALA A 571 14.98 -16.91 18.84
CA ALA A 571 14.96 -17.39 20.23
C ALA A 571 15.04 -16.22 21.24
N ALA A 572 15.86 -15.19 20.96
CA ALA A 572 15.96 -14.01 21.82
C ALA A 572 14.66 -13.19 21.84
N LYS A 573 14.02 -12.99 20.67
CA LYS A 573 12.70 -12.33 20.58
C LYS A 573 11.60 -13.11 21.32
N GLN A 574 11.62 -14.44 21.19
CA GLN A 574 10.71 -15.31 21.91
C GLN A 574 10.90 -15.18 23.43
N LEU A 575 12.15 -15.10 23.90
CA LEU A 575 12.47 -14.93 25.30
C LEU A 575 11.92 -13.60 25.86
N VAL A 576 12.11 -12.48 25.15
CA VAL A 576 11.48 -11.18 25.51
C VAL A 576 9.97 -11.32 25.63
N THR A 577 9.32 -11.96 24.64
CA THR A 577 7.86 -12.11 24.61
C THR A 577 7.35 -12.94 25.79
N VAL A 578 8.03 -14.03 26.13
CA VAL A 578 7.67 -14.89 27.26
C VAL A 578 7.90 -14.18 28.58
N THR A 579 9.04 -13.51 28.77
CA THR A 579 9.34 -12.75 30.00
C THR A 579 8.36 -11.58 30.20
N THR A 580 7.98 -10.86 29.14
CA THR A 580 6.97 -9.79 29.23
C THR A 580 5.58 -10.33 29.59
N LYS A 581 5.19 -11.49 29.07
CA LYS A 581 3.91 -12.12 29.44
C LYS A 581 3.90 -12.63 30.87
N GLU A 582 5.01 -13.20 31.35
CA GLU A 582 5.11 -13.76 32.69
C GLU A 582 5.31 -12.68 33.78
N ASN A 583 5.90 -11.53 33.48
CA ASN A 583 5.98 -10.40 34.42
C ASN A 583 4.67 -9.57 34.51
N ASN A 584 3.73 -9.75 33.56
CA ASN A 584 2.45 -9.04 33.52
C ASN A 584 1.27 -9.86 34.07
N ASN A 585 1.49 -11.14 34.41
CA ASN A 585 0.54 -12.05 35.05
C ASN A 585 0.95 -12.27 36.51
#